data_AF-A0A829F093-F1
#
_entry.id   AF-A0A829F093-F1
#
_cell.length_a   1.000
_cell.length_b   1.000
_cell.length_c   1.000
_cell.angle_alpha   90.00
_cell.angle_beta   90.00
_cell.angle_gamma   90.00
#
_symmetry.space_group_name_H-M   'P 1'
#
loop_
_entity.id
_entity.type
_entity.pdbx_description
1 polymer ?
#
loop_
_entity_poly.entity_id
_entity_poly.type
_entity_poly.pdbx_seq_one_letter_code
_entity_poly.pdbx_strand_id
1 'polypeptide(L)'
;MKHPPKTTVEQLAESSGLSDKTIQRMRNGEAVVIQSIVAMCIGLHLHPDISTEMLQKLGYTLGPAVEIHMIYKTLLCNCKTMTIEECNGILTNADFEPLTKAEV
;
A
#
# COMPACT_ATOMS: atom_id res chain seq x y z
N MET A 1 17.41 -19.08 -8.94
CA MET A 1 16.37 -18.11 -8.53
C MET A 1 16.17 -17.14 -9.67
N LYS A 2 14.97 -17.06 -10.25
CA LYS A 2 14.64 -15.98 -11.19
C LYS A 2 14.54 -14.70 -10.36
N HIS A 3 15.29 -13.67 -10.71
CA HIS A 3 15.16 -12.36 -10.07
C HIS A 3 13.70 -11.91 -10.15
N PRO A 4 13.14 -11.29 -9.09
CA PRO A 4 11.82 -10.69 -9.19
C PRO A 4 11.83 -9.68 -10.36
N PRO A 5 10.73 -9.56 -11.12
CA PRO A 5 10.63 -8.58 -12.19
C PRO A 5 10.97 -7.19 -11.64
N LYS A 6 11.78 -6.43 -12.38
CA LYS A 6 12.07 -5.04 -12.04
C LYS A 6 10.81 -4.22 -12.32
N THR A 7 10.03 -3.93 -11.28
CA THR A 7 8.97 -2.92 -11.37
C THR A 7 9.63 -1.54 -11.48
N THR A 8 9.27 -0.77 -12.51
CA THR A 8 9.74 0.61 -12.64
C THR A 8 8.98 1.55 -11.71
N VAL A 9 9.45 2.79 -11.57
CA VAL A 9 8.74 3.80 -10.75
C VAL A 9 7.37 4.09 -11.35
N GLU A 10 7.29 4.19 -12.67
CA GLU A 10 6.06 4.47 -13.41
C GLU A 10 5.04 3.35 -13.25
N GLN A 11 5.48 2.09 -13.35
CA GLN A 11 4.61 0.93 -13.14
C GLN A 11 4.07 0.87 -11.71
N LEU A 12 4.90 1.22 -10.73
CA LEU A 12 4.47 1.28 -9.34
C LEU A 12 3.51 2.46 -9.11
N ALA A 13 3.77 3.62 -9.72
CA ALA A 13 2.90 4.77 -9.63
C ALA A 13 1.49 4.44 -10.17
N GLU A 14 1.44 3.79 -11.33
CA GLU A 14 0.20 3.33 -11.95
C GLU A 14 -0.54 2.31 -11.06
N SER A 15 0.14 1.27 -10.57
CA SER A 15 -0.53 0.21 -9.80
C SER A 15 -0.87 0.56 -8.36
N SER A 16 -0.21 1.56 -7.77
CA SER A 16 -0.44 1.98 -6.38
C SER A 16 -1.13 3.33 -6.23
N GLY A 17 -1.34 4.07 -7.33
CA GLY A 17 -1.83 5.45 -7.29
C GLY A 17 -0.90 6.43 -6.56
N LEU A 18 0.36 6.06 -6.30
CA LEU A 18 1.33 6.93 -5.65
C LEU A 18 1.99 7.84 -6.67
N SER A 19 2.22 9.10 -6.30
CA SER A 19 3.07 9.98 -7.11
C SER A 19 4.51 9.47 -7.16
N ASP A 20 5.19 9.71 -8.28
CA ASP A 20 6.63 9.45 -8.44
C ASP A 20 7.44 10.04 -7.29
N LYS A 21 7.08 11.24 -6.83
CA LYS A 21 7.73 11.91 -5.71
C LYS A 21 7.64 11.07 -4.43
N THR A 22 6.47 10.52 -4.11
CA THR A 22 6.29 9.64 -2.94
C THR A 22 7.12 8.38 -3.07
N ILE A 23 7.16 7.78 -4.26
CA ILE A 23 7.98 6.59 -4.52
C ILE A 23 9.47 6.89 -4.35
N GLN A 24 9.95 8.04 -4.86
CA GLN A 24 11.34 8.44 -4.66
C GLN A 24 11.69 8.61 -3.18
N ARG A 25 10.80 9.22 -2.38
CA ARG A 25 10.99 9.35 -0.92
C ARG A 25 11.13 7.98 -0.26
N MET A 26 10.30 7.01 -0.63
CA MET A 26 10.41 5.62 -0.14
C MET A 26 11.76 5.00 -0.51
N ARG A 27 12.22 5.16 -1.76
CA ARG A 27 13.52 4.62 -2.22
C ARG A 27 14.70 5.25 -1.50
N ASN A 28 14.58 6.51 -1.13
CA ASN A 28 15.59 7.24 -0.35
C ASN A 28 15.55 6.90 1.16
N GLY A 29 14.62 6.05 1.61
CA GLY A 29 14.46 5.71 3.01
C GLY A 29 13.85 6.82 3.85
N GLU A 30 13.19 7.79 3.22
CA GLU A 30 12.49 8.86 3.93
C GLU A 30 11.18 8.35 4.55
N ALA A 31 10.77 8.98 5.66
CA ALA A 31 9.51 8.68 6.30
C ALA A 31 8.31 9.01 5.39
N VAL A 32 7.41 8.04 5.26
CA VAL A 32 6.13 8.16 4.57
C VAL A 32 5.01 7.69 5.49
N VAL A 33 3.78 8.13 5.21
CA VAL A 33 2.60 7.74 5.98
C VAL A 33 2.22 6.29 5.69
N ILE A 34 1.55 5.63 6.64
CA ILE A 34 1.17 4.22 6.54
C ILE A 34 0.32 3.91 5.30
N GLN A 35 -0.57 4.83 4.91
CA GLN A 35 -1.38 4.74 3.69
C GLN A 35 -0.52 4.49 2.46
N SER A 36 0.59 5.25 2.33
CA SER A 36 1.48 5.12 1.20
C SER A 36 2.21 3.78 1.20
N ILE A 37 2.56 3.25 2.38
CA ILE A 37 3.18 1.93 2.51
C ILE A 37 2.19 0.84 2.09
N VAL A 38 0.94 0.91 2.57
CA VAL A 38 -0.12 -0.03 2.22
C VAL A 38 -0.42 0.01 0.72
N ALA A 39 -0.55 1.20 0.12
CA ALA A 39 -0.74 1.38 -1.32
C ALA A 39 0.39 0.73 -2.14
N MET A 40 1.64 0.95 -1.73
CA MET A 40 2.80 0.34 -2.38
C MET A 40 2.78 -1.19 -2.24
N CYS A 41 2.42 -1.75 -1.07
CA CYS A 41 2.29 -3.20 -0.91
C CYS A 41 1.23 -3.81 -1.85
N ILE A 42 0.12 -3.10 -2.06
CA ILE A 42 -0.96 -3.47 -2.99
C ILE A 42 -0.46 -3.39 -4.43
N GLY A 43 0.12 -2.26 -4.85
CA GLY A 43 0.63 -2.07 -6.21
C GLY A 43 1.78 -3.00 -6.60
N LEU A 44 2.53 -3.50 -5.61
CA LEU A 44 3.55 -4.54 -5.80
C LEU A 44 2.98 -5.97 -5.72
N HIS A 45 1.69 -6.13 -5.42
CA HIS A 45 1.02 -7.41 -5.20
C HIS A 45 1.75 -8.32 -4.19
N LEU A 46 2.27 -7.73 -3.11
CA LEU A 46 3.04 -8.45 -2.11
C LEU A 46 2.19 -9.48 -1.38
N HIS A 47 2.82 -10.59 -0.98
CA HIS A 47 2.20 -11.55 -0.08
C HIS A 47 1.88 -10.87 1.27
N PRO A 48 0.75 -11.19 1.93
CA PRO A 48 0.35 -10.54 3.19
C PRO A 48 1.42 -10.58 4.28
N ASP A 49 2.16 -11.69 4.38
CA ASP A 49 3.28 -11.82 5.33
C ASP A 49 4.41 -10.83 5.02
N ILE A 50 4.75 -10.64 3.74
CA ILE A 50 5.80 -9.70 3.32
C ILE A 50 5.35 -8.26 3.60
N SER A 51 4.10 -7.93 3.31
CA SER A 51 3.52 -6.62 3.61
C SER A 51 3.54 -6.33 5.12
N THR A 52 3.22 -7.34 5.94
CA THR A 52 3.23 -7.23 7.41
C THR A 52 4.64 -7.02 7.94
N GLU A 53 5.61 -7.81 7.48
CA GLU A 53 7.03 -7.62 7.83
C GLU A 53 7.53 -6.23 7.41
N MET A 54 7.12 -5.75 6.25
CA MET A 54 7.52 -4.44 5.74
C MET A 54 7.00 -3.30 6.64
N LEU A 55 5.73 -3.37 7.04
CA LEU A 55 5.14 -2.42 8.00
C LEU A 55 5.89 -2.45 9.34
N GLN A 56 6.17 -3.63 9.87
CA GLN A 56 6.89 -3.80 11.12
C GLN A 56 8.32 -3.24 11.07
N LYS A 57 9.04 -3.47 9.96
CA LYS A 57 10.38 -2.92 9.73
C LYS A 57 10.39 -1.38 9.69
N LEU A 58 9.28 -0.78 9.26
CA LEU A 58 9.07 0.67 9.25
C LEU A 58 8.45 1.21 10.55
N GLY A 59 8.31 0.36 11.58
CA GLY A 59 7.80 0.75 12.90
C GLY A 59 6.28 0.76 13.03
N TYR A 60 5.53 0.26 12.03
CA TYR A 60 4.08 0.20 12.05
C TYR A 60 3.57 -1.17 12.46
N THR A 61 2.59 -1.19 13.37
CA THR A 61 1.89 -2.43 13.78
C THR A 61 0.38 -2.25 13.63
N LEU A 62 -0.24 -3.11 12.82
CA LEU A 62 -1.69 -3.12 12.62
C LEU A 62 -2.37 -3.87 13.79
N GLY A 63 -2.82 -3.13 14.80
CA GLY A 63 -3.52 -3.66 15.97
C GLY A 63 -5.03 -3.84 15.75
N PRO A 64 -5.67 -4.88 16.31
CA PRO A 64 -7.10 -5.15 16.12
C PRO A 64 -8.04 -4.17 16.84
N ALA A 65 -7.53 -3.41 17.82
CA ALA A 65 -8.30 -2.40 18.53
C ALA A 65 -8.52 -1.11 17.72
N VAL A 66 -7.88 -0.99 16.55
CA VAL A 66 -7.97 0.18 15.67
C VAL A 66 -8.66 -0.26 14.38
N GLU A 67 -9.85 0.25 14.14
CA GLU A 67 -10.73 -0.19 13.04
C GLU A 67 -10.07 -0.07 11.66
N ILE A 68 -9.46 1.07 11.36
CA ILE A 68 -8.74 1.29 10.09
C ILE A 68 -7.60 0.29 9.88
N HIS A 69 -6.97 -0.20 10.96
CA HIS A 69 -5.93 -1.23 10.83
C HIS A 69 -6.51 -2.57 10.40
N MET A 70 -7.74 -2.90 10.81
CA MET A 70 -8.42 -4.11 10.35
C MET A 70 -8.78 -4.01 8.88
N ILE A 71 -9.19 -2.82 8.42
CA ILE A 71 -9.40 -2.57 6.99
C ILE A 71 -8.09 -2.74 6.23
N TYR A 72 -6.98 -2.12 6.66
CA TYR A 72 -5.67 -2.31 6.03
C TYR A 72 -5.23 -3.78 5.97
N LYS A 73 -5.46 -4.58 7.02
CA LYS A 73 -5.19 -6.02 6.97
C LYS A 73 -6.02 -6.72 5.90
N THR A 74 -7.31 -6.40 5.81
CA THR A 74 -8.19 -6.96 4.77
C THR A 74 -7.69 -6.60 3.38
N LEU A 75 -7.31 -5.34 3.14
CA LEU A 75 -6.77 -4.91 1.85
C LEU A 75 -5.46 -5.65 1.52
N LEU A 76 -4.54 -5.77 2.49
CA LEU A 76 -3.28 -6.48 2.32
C LEU A 76 -3.48 -7.99 2.05
N CYS A 77 -4.50 -8.61 2.63
CA CYS A 77 -4.87 -9.99 2.33
C CYS A 77 -5.40 -10.18 0.91
N ASN A 78 -5.98 -9.13 0.32
CA ASN A 78 -6.62 -9.15 -1.00
C ASN A 78 -5.82 -8.40 -2.07
N CYS A 79 -4.53 -8.12 -1.85
CA CYS A 79 -3.68 -7.36 -2.79
C CYS A 79 -3.77 -7.86 -4.24
N LYS A 80 -3.85 -9.18 -4.46
CA LYS A 80 -3.82 -9.77 -5.82
C LYS A 80 -5.15 -9.69 -6.57
N THR A 81 -6.23 -9.37 -5.88
CA THR A 81 -7.59 -9.46 -6.40
C THR A 81 -8.29 -8.11 -6.45
N MET A 82 -7.65 -7.06 -5.92
CA MET A 82 -8.22 -5.72 -5.84
C MET A 82 -7.28 -4.69 -6.46
N THR A 83 -7.85 -3.76 -7.22
CA THR A 83 -7.11 -2.58 -7.69
C THR A 83 -6.99 -1.53 -6.58
N ILE A 84 -6.14 -0.52 -6.77
CA ILE A 84 -6.02 0.58 -5.82
C ILE A 84 -7.31 1.39 -5.70
N GLU A 85 -8.05 1.54 -6.81
CA GLU A 85 -9.34 2.24 -6.84
C GLU A 85 -10.40 1.49 -6.02
N GLU A 86 -10.46 0.17 -6.14
CA GLU A 86 -11.36 -0.66 -5.33
C GLU A 86 -11.00 -0.57 -3.83
N CYS A 87 -9.70 -0.61 -3.51
CA CYS A 87 -9.22 -0.42 -2.14
C CYS A 87 -9.61 0.96 -1.57
N ASN A 88 -9.46 2.02 -2.37
CA ASN A 88 -9.87 3.38 -2.00
C ASN A 88 -11.38 3.49 -1.81
N GLY A 89 -12.17 2.79 -2.64
CA GLY A 89 -13.63 2.70 -2.50
C GLY A 89 -14.05 2.03 -1.20
N ILE A 90 -13.39 0.93 -0.80
CA ILE A 90 -13.64 0.26 0.49
C ILE A 90 -13.40 1.21 1.67
N LEU A 91 -12.30 1.96 1.66
CA LEU A 91 -11.99 2.93 2.71
C LEU A 91 -13.03 4.06 2.76
N THR A 92 -13.37 4.63 1.60
CA THR A 92 -14.32 5.75 1.52
C THR A 92 -15.72 5.32 1.95
N ASN A 93 -16.15 4.10 1.59
CA ASN A 93 -17.44 3.53 2.02
C ASN A 93 -17.49 3.24 3.54
N ALA A 94 -16.33 3.14 4.18
CA ALA A 94 -16.19 2.97 5.62
C ALA A 94 -15.84 4.30 6.34
N ASP A 95 -16.05 5.45 5.69
CA ASP A 95 -15.79 6.80 6.20
C ASP A 95 -14.30 7.09 6.53
N PHE A 96 -13.36 6.38 5.89
CA PHE A 96 -11.92 6.61 6.00
C PHE A 96 -11.34 7.29 4.77
N GLU A 97 -10.21 7.97 4.95
CA GLU A 97 -9.44 8.53 3.83
C GLU A 97 -8.91 7.43 2.91
N PRO A 98 -8.90 7.64 1.58
CA PRO A 98 -8.32 6.70 0.63
C PRO A 98 -6.80 6.55 0.84
N LEU A 99 -6.24 5.44 0.37
CA LEU A 99 -4.80 5.18 0.43
C LEU A 99 -4.00 6.18 -0.38
N THR A 100 -4.55 6.58 -1.53
CA THR A 100 -3.96 7.52 -2.46
C THR A 100 -5.03 8.47 -2.98
N LYS A 101 -4.63 9.69 -3.31
CA LYS A 101 -5.53 10.62 -4.00
C LYS A 101 -5.66 10.11 -5.43
N ALA A 102 -6.87 9.71 -5.84
CA ALA A 102 -7.15 9.54 -7.25
C ALA A 102 -6.82 10.87 -7.95
N GLU A 103 -5.97 10.83 -8.97
CA GLU A 103 -5.88 11.97 -9.88
C GLU A 103 -7.27 12.15 -10.51
N VAL A 104 -7.82 13.35 -10.35
CA VAL A 104 -9.13 13.76 -10.86
C VAL A 104 -9.03 14.00 -12.37
#